data_AF-A0A8J5RUC4-F1
#
_entry.id   AF-A0A8J5RUC4-F1
#
_cell.length_a   1.000
_cell.length_b   1.000
_cell.length_c   1.000
_cell.angle_alpha   90.00
_cell.angle_beta   90.00
_cell.angle_gamma   90.00
#
_symmetry.space_group_name_H-M   'P 1'
#
loop_
_entity.id
_entity.type
_entity.pdbx_description
1 polymer ?
#
loop_
_entity_poly.entity_id
_entity_poly.type
_entity_poly.pdbx_seq_one_letter_code
_entity_poly.pdbx_strand_id
1 'polypeptide(L)'
;MVSSSADAAVDAALELQESGWEELRREARKLEGDLDVKLSSYARLASRTSASSAPAAASPSERSSWKSMELEIQSLLDKLQDVNDGMSRCAASTASTTSVSQKLARHRDILHEFAQEFRRTRGNLSSMREHADLLSSVRDDITESKATGGMSPRVHLLRERASIHGSITQIDEVIGQAQSTRVALSNQRTLFGDVQGKVKQLGEKFPVVRGLLGNVSLLCCHVVSILILQVAALGSELALC
;
A
#
# COMPACT_ATOMS: atom_id res chain seq x y z
N MET A 1 -2.99 32.09 -40.29
CA MET A 1 -3.48 30.72 -40.58
C MET A 1 -2.80 29.64 -39.74
N VAL A 2 -1.51 29.77 -39.37
CA VAL A 2 -0.81 28.77 -38.54
C VAL A 2 -1.33 28.67 -37.09
N SER A 3 -1.80 29.77 -36.49
CA SER A 3 -2.34 29.78 -35.12
C SER A 3 -3.62 28.95 -34.95
N SER A 4 -4.51 28.94 -35.95
CA SER A 4 -5.78 28.20 -35.90
C SER A 4 -5.61 26.68 -35.93
N SER A 5 -4.51 26.18 -36.50
CA SER A 5 -4.22 24.75 -36.57
C SER A 5 -3.62 24.21 -35.25
N ALA A 6 -2.92 25.07 -34.50
CA ALA A 6 -2.36 24.69 -33.21
C ALA A 6 -3.45 24.61 -32.14
N ASP A 7 -4.39 25.57 -32.11
CA ASP A 7 -5.52 25.55 -31.18
C ASP A 7 -6.44 24.33 -31.42
N ALA A 8 -6.72 23.99 -32.69
CA ALA A 8 -7.51 22.80 -33.01
C ALA A 8 -6.85 21.47 -32.60
N ALA A 9 -5.51 21.41 -32.64
CA ALA A 9 -4.78 20.21 -32.22
C ALA A 9 -4.76 20.06 -30.68
N VAL A 10 -4.73 21.18 -29.94
CA VAL A 10 -4.84 21.19 -28.48
C VAL A 10 -6.25 20.80 -28.04
N ASP A 11 -7.29 21.31 -28.71
CA ASP A 11 -8.69 21.00 -28.41
C ASP A 11 -9.00 19.51 -28.65
N ALA A 12 -8.54 18.95 -29.78
CA ALA A 12 -8.67 17.52 -30.07
C ALA A 12 -7.91 16.63 -29.06
N ALA A 13 -6.75 17.08 -28.57
CA ALA A 13 -6.00 16.38 -27.54
C ALA A 13 -6.73 16.40 -26.18
N LEU A 14 -7.40 17.50 -25.85
CA LEU A 14 -8.23 17.62 -24.65
C LEU A 14 -9.46 16.71 -24.71
N GLU A 15 -10.17 16.63 -25.84
CA GLU A 15 -11.33 15.73 -26.00
C GLU A 15 -10.95 14.23 -25.92
N LEU A 16 -9.83 13.84 -26.54
CA LEU A 16 -9.31 12.46 -26.43
C LEU A 16 -8.90 12.12 -24.99
N GLN A 17 -8.43 13.10 -24.24
CA GLN A 17 -8.01 12.89 -22.86
C GLN A 17 -9.19 12.88 -21.89
N GLU A 18 -10.22 13.70 -22.13
CA GLU A 18 -11.47 13.70 -21.37
C GLU A 18 -12.26 12.41 -21.59
N SER A 19 -12.28 11.88 -22.82
CA SER A 19 -12.86 10.58 -23.13
C SER A 19 -12.12 9.42 -22.45
N GLY A 20 -10.78 9.46 -22.38
CA GLY A 20 -9.98 8.50 -21.63
C GLY A 20 -10.27 8.50 -20.12
N TRP A 21 -10.44 9.70 -19.52
CA TRP A 21 -10.82 9.83 -18.11
C TRP A 21 -12.25 9.29 -17.82
N GLU A 22 -13.21 9.57 -18.70
CA GLU A 22 -14.58 9.04 -18.61
C GLU A 22 -14.62 7.51 -18.71
N GLU A 23 -13.81 6.92 -19.58
CA GLU A 23 -13.70 5.47 -19.74
C GLU A 23 -13.17 4.79 -18.48
N LEU A 24 -12.06 5.30 -17.93
CA LEU A 24 -11.49 4.79 -16.67
C LEU A 24 -12.48 4.89 -15.52
N ARG A 25 -13.28 5.96 -15.43
CA ARG A 25 -14.33 6.07 -14.40
C ARG A 25 -15.48 5.08 -14.57
N ARG A 26 -15.81 4.73 -15.81
CA ARG A 26 -16.84 3.71 -16.09
C ARG A 26 -16.33 2.34 -15.67
N GLU A 27 -15.07 2.05 -15.96
CA GLU A 27 -14.39 0.82 -15.54
C GLU A 27 -14.27 0.73 -14.01
N ALA A 28 -13.86 1.82 -13.34
CA ALA A 28 -13.79 1.88 -11.87
C ALA A 28 -15.14 1.52 -11.23
N ARG A 29 -16.25 2.15 -11.68
CA ARG A 29 -17.59 1.84 -11.16
C ARG A 29 -18.03 0.40 -11.39
N LYS A 30 -17.62 -0.21 -12.50
CA LYS A 30 -17.87 -1.63 -12.76
C LYS A 30 -17.12 -2.50 -11.77
N LEU A 31 -15.82 -2.25 -11.58
CA LEU A 31 -14.98 -2.98 -10.62
C LEU A 31 -15.47 -2.81 -9.18
N GLU A 32 -15.93 -1.62 -8.80
CA GLU A 32 -16.54 -1.34 -7.50
C GLU A 32 -17.80 -2.20 -7.27
N GLY A 33 -18.67 -2.30 -8.28
CA GLY A 33 -19.87 -3.16 -8.20
C GLY A 33 -19.53 -4.65 -8.12
N ASP A 34 -18.54 -5.10 -8.89
CA ASP A 34 -18.06 -6.49 -8.83
C ASP A 34 -17.43 -6.80 -7.46
N LEU A 35 -16.66 -5.87 -6.89
CA LEU A 35 -16.07 -5.96 -5.55
C LEU A 35 -17.13 -6.06 -4.46
N ASP A 36 -18.16 -5.21 -4.50
CA ASP A 36 -19.25 -5.22 -3.51
C ASP A 36 -19.96 -6.60 -3.42
N VAL A 37 -20.31 -7.17 -4.58
CA VAL A 37 -20.95 -8.49 -4.67
C VAL A 37 -20.03 -9.60 -4.15
N LYS A 38 -18.75 -9.55 -4.51
CA LYS A 38 -17.77 -10.57 -4.11
C LYS A 38 -17.44 -10.48 -2.63
N LEU A 39 -17.22 -9.28 -2.09
CA LEU A 39 -16.98 -9.07 -0.66
C LEU A 39 -18.18 -9.47 0.18
N SER A 40 -19.39 -9.10 -0.23
CA SER A 40 -20.62 -9.54 0.41
C SER A 40 -20.75 -11.07 0.44
N SER A 41 -20.43 -11.73 -0.67
CA SER A 41 -20.43 -13.20 -0.75
C SER A 41 -19.37 -13.79 0.19
N TYR A 42 -18.15 -13.26 0.17
CA TYR A 42 -17.04 -13.71 1.02
C TYR A 42 -17.35 -13.54 2.51
N ALA A 43 -17.93 -12.40 2.91
CA ALA A 43 -18.35 -12.14 4.29
C ALA A 43 -19.47 -13.08 4.76
N ARG A 44 -20.42 -13.44 3.87
CA ARG A 44 -21.47 -14.43 4.17
C ARG A 44 -20.90 -15.84 4.35
N LEU A 45 -19.88 -16.21 3.58
CA LEU A 45 -19.18 -17.48 3.79
C LEU A 45 -18.48 -17.47 5.15
N ALA A 46 -17.83 -16.38 5.52
CA ALA A 46 -17.16 -16.24 6.81
C ALA A 46 -18.14 -16.34 8.00
N SER A 47 -19.30 -15.68 7.93
CA SER A 47 -20.28 -15.70 9.02
C SER A 47 -20.96 -17.07 9.20
N ARG A 48 -21.16 -17.84 8.13
CA ARG A 48 -21.66 -19.23 8.21
C ARG A 48 -20.73 -20.14 8.99
N THR A 49 -19.42 -19.99 8.78
CA THR A 49 -18.40 -20.70 9.56
C THR A 49 -18.41 -20.28 11.03
N SER A 50 -18.79 -19.03 11.34
CA SER A 50 -18.97 -18.57 12.72
C SER A 50 -20.19 -19.12 13.43
N ALA A 51 -21.30 -19.26 12.70
CA ALA A 51 -22.56 -19.71 13.30
C ALA A 51 -22.60 -21.22 13.52
N SER A 52 -21.83 -22.01 12.77
CA SER A 52 -21.72 -23.45 12.99
C SER A 52 -20.92 -23.75 14.26
N SER A 53 -21.64 -24.01 15.36
CA SER A 53 -21.09 -24.46 16.66
C SER A 53 -20.43 -25.85 16.62
N ALA A 54 -20.54 -26.56 15.49
CA ALA A 54 -19.69 -27.69 15.18
C ALA A 54 -18.55 -27.18 14.28
N PRO A 55 -17.28 -27.26 14.71
CA PRO A 55 -16.16 -27.14 13.80
C PRO A 55 -16.12 -28.43 12.97
N ALA A 56 -17.09 -28.60 12.08
CA ALA A 56 -16.89 -29.46 10.94
C ALA A 56 -15.78 -28.76 10.16
N ALA A 57 -14.55 -29.26 10.33
CA ALA A 57 -13.38 -28.82 9.62
C ALA A 57 -13.80 -28.54 8.17
N ALA A 58 -13.82 -27.26 7.77
CA ALA A 58 -14.28 -26.86 6.44
C ALA A 58 -13.66 -27.82 5.43
N SER A 59 -14.50 -28.48 4.63
CA SER A 59 -14.02 -29.54 3.74
C SER A 59 -12.84 -29.00 2.92
N PRO A 60 -11.81 -29.79 2.57
CA PRO A 60 -10.71 -29.31 1.73
C PRO A 60 -11.20 -28.55 0.48
N SER A 61 -12.35 -28.95 -0.06
CA SER A 61 -13.06 -28.26 -1.15
C SER A 61 -13.54 -26.84 -0.79
N GLU A 62 -14.15 -26.65 0.39
CA GLU A 62 -14.59 -25.33 0.87
C GLU A 62 -13.39 -24.41 1.12
N ARG A 63 -12.30 -24.95 1.67
CA ARG A 63 -11.04 -24.22 1.86
C ARG A 63 -10.42 -23.76 0.54
N SER A 64 -10.48 -24.58 -0.49
CA SER A 64 -10.04 -24.21 -1.84
C SER A 64 -10.92 -23.11 -2.43
N SER A 65 -12.23 -23.19 -2.22
CA SER A 65 -13.20 -22.18 -2.67
C SER A 65 -12.92 -20.81 -2.05
N TRP A 66 -12.62 -20.75 -0.74
CA TRP A 66 -12.30 -19.49 -0.06
C TRP A 66 -11.03 -18.84 -0.60
N LYS A 67 -9.96 -19.63 -0.76
CA LYS A 67 -8.70 -19.14 -1.35
C LYS A 67 -8.91 -18.64 -2.77
N SER A 68 -9.75 -19.32 -3.56
CA SER A 68 -10.09 -18.86 -4.91
C SER A 68 -10.79 -17.51 -4.89
N MET A 69 -11.74 -17.31 -3.97
CA MET A 69 -12.47 -16.04 -3.81
C MET A 69 -11.56 -14.91 -3.30
N GLU A 70 -10.63 -15.21 -2.38
CA GLU A 70 -9.60 -14.27 -1.94
C GLU A 70 -8.70 -13.80 -3.08
N LEU A 71 -8.25 -14.72 -3.94
CA LEU A 71 -7.43 -14.37 -5.11
C LEU A 71 -8.21 -13.52 -6.12
N GLU A 72 -9.49 -13.83 -6.33
CA GLU A 72 -10.35 -13.05 -7.23
C GLU A 72 -10.59 -11.63 -6.70
N ILE A 73 -10.90 -11.48 -5.41
CA ILE A 73 -11.06 -10.17 -4.76
C ILE A 73 -9.76 -9.37 -4.82
N GLN A 74 -8.62 -10.01 -4.53
CA GLN A 74 -7.32 -9.35 -4.63
C GLN A 74 -7.05 -8.87 -6.07
N SER A 75 -7.35 -9.70 -7.07
CA SER A 75 -7.21 -9.30 -8.48
C SER A 75 -8.10 -8.11 -8.85
N LEU A 76 -9.33 -8.05 -8.33
CA LEU A 76 -10.23 -6.92 -8.56
C LEU A 76 -9.74 -5.63 -7.88
N LEU A 77 -9.21 -5.73 -6.65
CA LEU A 77 -8.61 -4.59 -5.95
C LEU A 77 -7.39 -4.05 -6.70
N ASP A 78 -6.52 -4.94 -7.18
CA ASP A 78 -5.32 -4.56 -7.95
C ASP A 78 -5.72 -3.86 -9.26
N LYS A 79 -6.71 -4.39 -9.99
CA LYS A 79 -7.26 -3.74 -11.19
C LYS A 79 -7.87 -2.37 -10.90
N LEU A 80 -8.62 -2.23 -9.80
CA LEU A 80 -9.21 -0.94 -9.42
C LEU A 80 -8.11 0.07 -9.03
N GLN A 81 -7.03 -0.39 -8.42
CA GLN A 81 -5.85 0.43 -8.16
C GLN A 81 -5.19 0.89 -9.47
N ASP A 82 -4.99 0.00 -10.43
CA ASP A 82 -4.41 0.34 -11.75
C ASP A 82 -5.26 1.39 -12.50
N VAL A 83 -6.59 1.24 -12.44
CA VAL A 83 -7.55 2.21 -13.02
C VAL A 83 -7.47 3.55 -12.28
N ASN A 84 -7.40 3.55 -10.95
CA ASN A 84 -7.19 4.76 -10.14
C ASN A 84 -5.87 5.48 -10.47
N ASP A 85 -4.80 4.72 -10.71
CA ASP A 85 -3.52 5.27 -11.12
C ASP A 85 -3.58 5.81 -12.56
N GLY A 86 -4.32 5.14 -13.45
CA GLY A 86 -4.66 5.66 -14.78
C GLY A 86 -5.38 7.00 -14.72
N MET A 87 -6.42 7.08 -13.89
CA MET A 87 -7.16 8.31 -13.64
C MET A 87 -6.22 9.41 -13.11
N SER A 88 -5.34 9.08 -12.17
CA SER A 88 -4.35 10.01 -11.62
C SER A 88 -3.43 10.60 -12.69
N ARG A 89 -2.98 9.79 -13.66
CA ARG A 89 -2.15 10.25 -14.79
C ARG A 89 -2.94 11.18 -15.72
N CYS A 90 -4.19 10.87 -16.04
CA CYS A 90 -5.07 11.74 -16.84
C CYS A 90 -5.33 13.10 -16.15
N ALA A 91 -5.56 13.08 -14.83
CA ALA A 91 -5.77 14.31 -14.06
C ALA A 91 -4.52 15.18 -13.99
N ALA A 92 -3.31 14.58 -13.91
CA ALA A 92 -2.05 15.32 -13.89
C ALA A 92 -1.67 15.94 -15.25
N SER A 93 -2.12 15.34 -16.35
CA SER A 93 -1.81 15.80 -17.71
C SER A 93 -2.74 16.90 -18.21
N THR A 94 -3.88 17.11 -17.56
CA THR A 94 -4.83 18.18 -17.87
C THR A 94 -4.72 19.28 -16.83
N ALA A 95 -5.21 20.49 -17.10
CA ALA A 95 -5.42 21.50 -16.06
C ALA A 95 -6.50 20.98 -15.09
N SER A 96 -6.08 20.15 -14.12
CA SER A 96 -6.97 19.38 -13.24
C SER A 96 -7.99 20.30 -12.60
N THR A 97 -9.25 20.14 -12.97
CA THR A 97 -10.34 20.90 -12.37
C THR A 97 -10.60 20.37 -10.95
N THR A 98 -11.05 21.23 -10.04
CA THR A 98 -11.39 20.84 -8.66
C THR A 98 -12.37 19.65 -8.62
N SER A 99 -13.30 19.57 -9.59
CA SER A 99 -14.28 18.48 -9.67
C SER A 99 -13.65 17.14 -10.08
N VAL A 100 -12.67 17.13 -10.99
CA VAL A 100 -11.89 15.94 -11.35
C VAL A 100 -11.08 15.46 -10.15
N SER A 101 -10.38 16.37 -9.47
CA SER A 101 -9.61 16.06 -8.25
C SER A 101 -10.48 15.47 -7.14
N GLN A 102 -11.67 16.03 -6.93
CA GLN A 102 -12.60 15.53 -5.91
C GLN A 102 -13.15 14.14 -6.27
N LYS A 103 -13.51 13.90 -7.53
CA LYS A 103 -13.95 12.57 -8.00
C LYS A 103 -12.84 11.53 -7.85
N LEU A 104 -11.60 11.88 -8.19
CA LEU A 104 -10.45 10.99 -7.99
C LEU A 104 -10.26 10.62 -6.53
N ALA A 105 -10.35 11.60 -5.64
CA ALA A 105 -10.25 11.38 -4.20
C ALA A 105 -11.32 10.38 -3.73
N ARG A 106 -12.56 10.50 -4.21
CA ARG A 106 -13.63 9.54 -3.90
C ARG A 106 -13.33 8.12 -4.36
N HIS A 107 -12.84 7.92 -5.58
CA HIS A 107 -12.47 6.57 -6.05
C HIS A 107 -11.31 5.96 -5.26
N ARG A 108 -10.38 6.78 -4.74
CA ARG A 108 -9.33 6.32 -3.83
C ARG A 108 -9.86 5.95 -2.45
N ASP A 109 -10.79 6.73 -1.91
CA ASP A 109 -11.46 6.44 -0.64
C ASP A 109 -12.21 5.11 -0.72
N ILE A 110 -13.00 4.90 -1.79
CA ILE A 110 -13.77 3.67 -2.03
C ILE A 110 -12.83 2.45 -2.15
N LEU A 111 -11.73 2.55 -2.90
CA LEU A 111 -10.73 1.49 -2.98
C LEU A 111 -10.16 1.17 -1.59
N HIS A 112 -9.89 2.19 -0.78
CA HIS A 112 -9.35 2.00 0.56
C HIS A 112 -10.35 1.29 1.49
N GLU A 113 -11.64 1.66 1.41
CA GLU A 113 -12.72 1.02 2.15
C GLU A 113 -12.85 -0.46 1.79
N PHE A 114 -12.89 -0.80 0.49
CA PHE A 114 -12.94 -2.20 0.05
C PHE A 114 -11.71 -3.00 0.50
N ALA A 115 -10.51 -2.42 0.37
CA ALA A 115 -9.28 -3.09 0.81
C ALA A 115 -9.27 -3.30 2.33
N GLN A 116 -9.79 -2.36 3.10
CA GLN A 116 -9.94 -2.48 4.56
C GLN A 116 -10.96 -3.55 4.93
N GLU A 117 -12.13 -3.57 4.29
CA GLU A 117 -13.14 -4.59 4.51
C GLU A 117 -12.60 -5.98 4.21
N PHE A 118 -11.92 -6.14 3.06
CA PHE A 118 -11.30 -7.41 2.69
C PHE A 118 -10.32 -7.91 3.75
N ARG A 119 -9.40 -7.05 4.20
CA ARG A 119 -8.44 -7.40 5.27
C ARG A 119 -9.15 -7.78 6.57
N ARG A 120 -10.21 -7.06 6.95
CA ARG A 120 -10.97 -7.34 8.17
C ARG A 120 -11.65 -8.70 8.09
N THR A 121 -12.35 -8.98 6.99
CA THR A 121 -13.08 -10.24 6.78
C THR A 121 -12.11 -11.42 6.69
N ARG A 122 -10.99 -11.28 5.98
CA ARG A 122 -9.93 -12.30 5.90
C ARG A 122 -9.31 -12.59 7.27
N GLY A 123 -9.00 -11.55 8.04
CA GLY A 123 -8.46 -11.69 9.39
C GLY A 123 -9.41 -12.42 10.34
N ASN A 124 -10.70 -12.07 10.29
CA ASN A 124 -11.74 -12.78 11.04
C ASN A 124 -11.78 -14.27 10.66
N LEU A 125 -11.79 -14.58 9.36
CA LEU A 125 -11.80 -15.96 8.88
C LEU A 125 -10.57 -16.77 9.32
N SER A 126 -9.38 -16.17 9.29
CA SER A 126 -8.14 -16.80 9.76
C SER A 126 -8.21 -17.13 11.25
N SER A 127 -8.55 -16.14 12.08
CA SER A 127 -8.63 -16.32 13.54
C SER A 127 -9.63 -17.41 13.92
N MET A 128 -10.77 -17.43 13.24
CA MET A 128 -11.80 -18.44 13.44
C MET A 128 -11.35 -19.85 13.05
N ARG A 129 -10.61 -19.96 11.94
CA ARG A 129 -10.04 -21.20 11.50
C ARG A 129 -8.97 -21.70 12.47
N GLU A 130 -8.07 -20.83 12.90
CA GLU A 130 -7.05 -21.16 13.89
C GLU A 130 -7.70 -21.68 15.18
N HIS A 131 -8.77 -21.03 15.64
CA HIS A 131 -9.54 -21.49 16.78
C HIS A 131 -10.17 -22.88 16.54
N ALA A 132 -10.72 -23.14 15.36
CA ALA A 132 -11.29 -24.45 15.01
C ALA A 132 -10.21 -25.55 14.92
N ASP A 133 -9.06 -25.26 14.31
CA ASP A 133 -7.95 -26.20 14.17
C ASP A 133 -7.36 -26.55 15.57
N LEU A 134 -7.26 -25.57 16.48
CA LEU A 134 -6.87 -25.80 17.88
C LEU A 134 -7.86 -26.70 18.64
N LEU A 135 -9.18 -26.45 18.53
CA LEU A 135 -10.20 -27.27 19.17
C LEU A 135 -10.25 -28.70 18.59
N SER A 136 -9.98 -28.86 17.30
CA SER A 136 -9.84 -30.19 16.68
C SER A 136 -8.66 -30.94 17.28
N SER A 137 -7.47 -30.32 17.33
CA SER A 137 -6.28 -30.93 17.92
C SER A 137 -6.51 -31.37 19.36
N VAL A 138 -7.14 -30.53 20.18
CA VAL A 138 -7.46 -30.88 21.58
C VAL A 138 -8.45 -32.05 21.64
N ARG A 139 -9.45 -32.08 20.76
CA ARG A 139 -10.39 -33.21 20.69
C ARG A 139 -9.68 -34.49 20.29
N ASP A 140 -8.81 -34.43 19.30
CA ASP A 140 -8.04 -35.57 18.81
C ASP A 140 -7.15 -36.12 19.94
N ASP A 141 -6.42 -35.25 20.66
CA ASP A 141 -5.62 -35.61 21.85
C ASP A 141 -6.46 -36.25 22.96
N ILE A 142 -7.66 -35.73 23.24
CA ILE A 142 -8.59 -36.30 24.22
C ILE A 142 -9.06 -37.69 23.77
N THR A 143 -9.38 -37.85 22.48
CA THR A 143 -9.80 -39.14 21.94
C THR A 143 -8.67 -40.14 21.91
N GLU A 144 -7.45 -39.76 21.57
CA GLU A 144 -6.24 -40.59 21.62
C GLU A 144 -5.94 -41.01 23.07
N SER A 145 -6.03 -40.06 24.01
CA SER A 145 -5.85 -40.32 25.45
C SER A 145 -6.89 -41.30 26.00
N LYS A 146 -8.15 -41.20 25.55
CA LYS A 146 -9.22 -42.14 25.91
C LYS A 146 -9.05 -43.50 25.24
N ALA A 147 -8.69 -43.54 23.95
CA ALA A 147 -8.53 -44.76 23.17
C ALA A 147 -7.33 -45.60 23.63
N THR A 148 -6.28 -44.95 24.14
CA THR A 148 -5.11 -45.61 24.74
C THR A 148 -5.34 -46.11 26.17
N GLY A 149 -6.57 -46.01 26.71
CA GLY A 149 -6.93 -46.59 27.99
C GLY A 149 -6.18 -46.00 29.18
N GLY A 150 -5.84 -44.70 29.14
CA GLY A 150 -4.98 -44.09 30.14
C GLY A 150 -3.55 -44.62 29.99
N MET A 151 -2.85 -44.12 28.97
CA MET A 151 -1.41 -44.31 28.80
C MET A 151 -0.69 -44.20 30.16
N SER A 152 0.11 -45.21 30.51
CA SER A 152 0.81 -45.27 31.81
C SER A 152 1.44 -43.91 32.13
N PRO A 153 1.29 -43.37 33.36
CA PRO A 153 1.85 -42.08 33.76
C PRO A 153 3.33 -41.93 33.36
N ARG A 154 4.07 -43.05 33.34
CA ARG A 154 5.46 -43.13 32.91
C ARG A 154 5.66 -42.72 31.44
N VAL A 155 4.80 -43.15 30.52
CA VAL A 155 4.96 -42.84 29.10
C VAL A 155 4.53 -41.40 28.81
N HIS A 156 3.55 -40.89 29.55
CA HIS A 156 3.18 -39.47 29.47
C HIS A 156 4.33 -38.56 29.91
N LEU A 157 4.99 -38.87 31.03
CA LEU A 157 6.17 -38.14 31.50
C LEU A 157 7.36 -38.23 30.54
N LEU A 158 7.55 -39.36 29.85
CA LEU A 158 8.60 -39.50 28.83
C LEU A 158 8.31 -38.63 27.60
N ARG A 159 7.05 -38.52 27.18
CA ARG A 159 6.63 -37.65 26.09
C ARG A 159 6.76 -36.17 26.46
N GLU A 160 6.38 -35.82 27.69
CA GLU A 160 6.55 -34.47 28.23
C GLU A 160 8.03 -34.08 28.31
N ARG A 161 8.90 -35.00 28.76
CA ARG A 161 10.35 -34.76 28.73
C ARG A 161 10.86 -34.52 27.32
N ALA A 162 10.38 -35.28 26.34
CA ALA A 162 10.76 -35.11 24.94
C ALA A 162 10.26 -33.78 24.36
N SER A 163 9.02 -33.36 24.69
CA SER A 163 8.49 -32.07 24.25
C SER A 163 9.22 -30.89 24.90
N ILE A 164 9.52 -30.96 26.19
CA ILE A 164 10.34 -29.95 26.89
C ILE A 164 11.71 -29.83 26.23
N HIS A 165 12.35 -30.95 25.87
CA HIS A 165 13.62 -30.88 25.15
C HIS A 165 13.48 -30.23 23.78
N GLY A 166 12.43 -30.55 23.03
CA GLY A 166 12.11 -29.87 21.77
C GLY A 166 11.93 -28.35 21.97
N SER A 167 11.17 -27.93 22.98
CA SER A 167 10.97 -26.52 23.31
C SER A 167 12.27 -25.81 23.69
N ILE A 168 13.17 -26.47 24.44
CA ILE A 168 14.49 -25.90 24.77
C ILE A 168 15.30 -25.64 23.49
N THR A 169 15.33 -26.60 22.56
CA THR A 169 16.06 -26.41 21.29
C THR A 169 15.47 -25.28 20.44
N GLN A 170 14.14 -25.11 20.43
CA GLN A 170 13.49 -23.99 19.74
C GLN A 170 13.78 -22.64 20.40
N ILE A 171 13.84 -22.60 21.74
CA ILE A 171 14.22 -21.38 22.48
C ILE A 171 15.65 -20.99 22.14
N ASP A 172 16.58 -21.94 22.04
CA ASP A 172 17.96 -21.65 21.65
C ASP A 172 18.04 -21.04 20.24
N GLU A 173 17.21 -21.51 19.30
CA GLU A 173 17.10 -20.91 17.97
C GLU A 173 16.58 -19.47 18.03
N VAL A 174 15.52 -19.21 18.81
CA VAL A 174 14.96 -17.86 19.00
C VAL A 174 15.99 -16.93 19.66
N ILE A 175 16.76 -17.42 20.64
CA ILE A 175 17.87 -16.66 21.24
C ILE A 175 18.93 -16.32 20.18
N GLY A 176 19.28 -17.29 19.32
CA GLY A 176 20.21 -17.07 18.21
C GLY A 176 19.73 -16.00 17.23
N GLN A 177 18.45 -16.05 16.84
CA GLN A 177 17.82 -15.04 15.98
C GLN A 177 17.79 -13.66 16.64
N ALA A 178 17.46 -13.59 17.93
CA ALA A 178 17.46 -12.34 18.70
C ALA A 178 18.87 -11.73 18.81
N GLN A 179 19.90 -12.55 19.03
CA GLN A 179 21.29 -12.09 19.04
C GLN A 179 21.73 -11.57 17.66
N SER A 180 21.39 -12.28 16.58
CA SER A 180 21.65 -11.82 15.21
C SER A 180 20.98 -10.47 14.93
N THR A 181 19.71 -10.31 15.36
CA THR A 181 18.98 -9.05 15.23
C THR A 181 19.64 -7.93 16.03
N ARG A 182 20.10 -8.20 17.26
CA ARG A 182 20.85 -7.22 18.07
C ARG A 182 22.12 -6.76 17.37
N VAL A 183 22.88 -7.67 16.75
CA VAL A 183 24.08 -7.33 15.98
C VAL A 183 23.72 -6.48 14.75
N ALA A 184 22.66 -6.86 14.01
CA ALA A 184 22.19 -6.10 12.86
C ALA A 184 21.77 -4.67 13.23
N LEU A 185 21.03 -4.48 14.33
CA LEU A 185 20.65 -3.16 14.85
C LEU A 185 21.86 -2.34 15.31
N SER A 186 22.86 -2.99 15.92
CA SER A 186 24.13 -2.33 16.29
C SER A 186 24.88 -1.83 15.05
N ASN A 187 24.90 -2.63 13.97
CA ASN A 187 25.50 -2.23 12.70
C ASN A 187 24.71 -1.09 12.06
N GLN A 188 23.38 -1.15 12.04
CA GLN A 188 22.53 -0.06 11.56
C GLN A 188 22.76 1.24 12.34
N ARG A 189 22.89 1.18 13.67
CA ARG A 189 23.21 2.35 14.49
C ARG A 189 24.56 2.98 14.11
N THR A 190 25.56 2.16 13.83
CA THR A 190 26.88 2.62 13.37
C THR A 190 26.75 3.33 12.02
N LEU A 191 26.02 2.73 11.07
CA LEU A 191 25.75 3.34 9.76
C LEU A 191 24.97 4.65 9.86
N PHE A 192 23.97 4.75 10.76
CA PHE A 192 23.27 6.01 11.00
C PHE A 192 24.19 7.09 11.58
N GLY A 193 25.13 6.71 12.45
CA GLY A 193 26.18 7.61 12.93
C GLY A 193 27.02 8.16 11.77
N ASP A 194 27.42 7.32 10.83
CA ASP A 194 28.18 7.73 9.65
C ASP A 194 27.37 8.64 8.73
N VAL A 195 26.09 8.31 8.49
CA VAL A 195 25.18 9.16 7.69
C VAL A 195 24.99 10.52 8.36
N GLN A 196 24.77 10.56 9.67
CA GLN A 196 24.67 11.81 10.43
C GLN A 196 25.95 12.65 10.27
N GLY A 197 27.12 12.01 10.32
CA GLY A 197 28.41 12.66 10.07
C GLY A 197 28.49 13.27 8.68
N LYS A 198 28.12 12.52 7.64
CA LYS A 198 28.09 13.00 6.24
C LYS A 198 27.07 14.12 6.03
N VAL A 199 25.87 14.03 6.61
CA VAL A 199 24.85 15.08 6.55
C VAL A 199 25.34 16.35 7.23
N LYS A 200 26.02 16.23 8.37
CA LYS A 200 26.65 17.38 9.04
C LYS A 200 27.71 18.04 8.15
N GLN A 201 28.58 17.25 7.53
CA GLN A 201 29.57 17.78 6.56
C GLN A 201 28.90 18.47 5.37
N LEU A 202 27.79 17.93 4.84
CA LEU A 202 27.03 18.58 3.77
C LEU A 202 26.39 19.90 4.23
N GLY A 203 25.87 19.92 5.47
CA GLY A 203 25.34 21.13 6.11
C GLY A 203 26.40 22.23 6.25
N GLU A 204 27.64 21.89 6.53
CA GLU A 204 28.76 22.85 6.57
C GLU A 204 29.10 23.42 5.18
N LYS A 205 28.84 22.68 4.10
CA LYS A 205 29.05 23.14 2.71
C LYS A 205 27.86 23.91 2.12
N PHE A 206 26.67 23.73 2.68
CA PHE A 206 25.43 24.34 2.19
C PHE A 206 25.41 25.89 2.19
N PRO A 207 25.96 26.60 3.21
CA PRO A 207 26.06 28.06 3.20
C PRO A 207 26.89 28.60 2.03
N VAL A 208 27.94 27.87 1.62
CA VAL A 208 28.79 28.25 0.48
C VAL A 208 27.99 28.18 -0.82
N VAL A 209 27.22 27.11 -1.01
CA VAL A 209 26.32 26.97 -2.19
C VAL A 209 25.24 28.06 -2.18
N ARG A 210 24.65 28.36 -1.02
CA ARG A 210 23.64 29.42 -0.88
C ARG A 210 24.25 30.81 -1.17
N GLY A 211 25.49 31.06 -0.77
CA GLY A 211 26.23 32.28 -1.08
C GLY A 211 26.46 32.46 -2.58
N LEU A 212 26.86 31.39 -3.27
CA LEU A 212 27.01 31.39 -4.74
C LEU A 212 25.67 31.65 -5.45
N LEU A 213 24.57 31.01 -5.00
CA LEU A 213 23.23 31.25 -5.55
C LEU A 213 22.76 32.70 -5.35
N GLY A 214 23.06 33.29 -4.19
CA GLY A 214 22.76 34.69 -3.89
C GLY A 214 23.51 35.66 -4.79
N ASN A 215 24.79 35.39 -5.08
CA ASN A 215 25.56 36.22 -6.01
C ASN A 215 25.02 36.15 -7.44
N VAL A 216 24.55 34.97 -7.88
CA VAL A 216 23.91 34.80 -9.20
C VAL A 216 22.55 35.49 -9.27
N SER A 217 21.73 35.39 -8.22
CA SER A 217 20.42 36.05 -8.21
C SER A 217 20.53 37.58 -8.16
N LEU A 218 21.53 38.11 -7.45
CA LEU A 218 21.84 39.54 -7.45
C LEU A 218 22.30 40.01 -8.83
N LEU A 219 23.16 39.25 -9.51
CA LEU A 219 23.59 39.55 -10.86
C LEU A 219 22.40 39.58 -11.83
N CYS A 220 21.51 38.59 -11.74
CA CYS A 220 20.32 38.51 -12.58
C CYS A 220 19.35 39.68 -12.32
N CYS A 221 19.10 40.03 -11.05
CA CYS A 221 18.27 41.18 -10.66
C CYS A 221 18.81 42.51 -11.21
N HIS A 222 20.14 42.68 -11.14
CA HIS A 222 20.80 43.87 -11.66
C HIS A 222 20.68 43.98 -13.19
N VAL A 223 20.91 42.88 -13.92
CA VAL A 223 20.74 42.82 -15.38
C VAL A 223 19.30 43.12 -15.80
N VAL A 224 18.31 42.59 -15.09
CA VAL A 224 16.88 42.86 -15.36
C VAL A 224 16.55 44.33 -15.14
N SER A 225 17.07 44.95 -14.08
CA SER A 225 16.84 46.36 -13.77
C SER A 225 17.43 47.29 -14.84
N ILE A 226 18.63 46.97 -15.35
CA ILE A 226 19.26 47.70 -16.45
C ILE A 226 18.42 47.57 -17.73
N LEU A 227 17.91 46.37 -18.04
CA LEU A 227 17.09 46.14 -19.22
C LEU A 227 15.78 46.95 -19.18
N ILE A 228 15.12 47.01 -18.01
CA ILE A 228 13.90 47.80 -17.81
C ILE A 228 14.17 49.30 -17.99
N LEU A 229 15.26 49.82 -17.41
CA LEU A 229 15.65 51.23 -17.59
C LEU A 229 15.91 51.56 -19.07
N GLN A 230 16.58 50.66 -19.79
CA GLN A 230 16.90 50.86 -21.20
C GLN A 230 15.64 50.91 -22.07
N VAL A 231 14.68 50.00 -21.82
CA VAL A 231 13.39 49.97 -22.53
C VAL A 231 12.56 51.20 -22.22
N ALA A 232 12.54 51.66 -20.96
CA ALA A 232 11.83 52.87 -20.56
C ALA A 232 12.42 54.13 -21.24
N ALA A 233 13.75 54.24 -21.31
CA ALA A 233 14.44 55.34 -21.97
C ALA A 233 14.15 55.38 -23.48
N LEU A 234 14.21 54.24 -24.16
CA LEU A 234 13.86 54.13 -25.58
C LEU A 234 12.39 54.49 -25.84
N GLY A 235 11.48 54.06 -24.96
CA GLY A 235 10.06 54.40 -25.06
C GLY A 235 9.78 55.91 -24.91
N SER A 236 10.53 56.60 -24.04
CA SER A 236 10.40 58.04 -23.88
C SER A 236 10.94 58.84 -25.08
N GLU A 237 12.03 58.41 -25.72
CA GLU A 237 12.54 59.08 -26.92
C GLU A 237 11.59 58.93 -28.12
N LEU A 238 10.96 57.76 -28.28
CA LEU A 238 9.93 57.56 -29.32
C LEU A 238 8.64 58.36 -29.07
N ALA A 239 8.35 58.78 -27.84
CA ALA A 239 7.18 59.60 -27.52
C ALA A 239 7.42 61.12 -27.69
N LEU A 240 8.69 61.54 -27.85
CA LEU A 240 9.09 62.93 -28.08
C LEU A 240 9.38 63.26 -29.56
N CYS A 241 9.39 62.27 -30.45
CA CYS A 241 9.42 62.45 -31.90
C CYS A 241 8.02 62.35 -32.51
#